data_AF-A0A1B4FQ54-F1
#
_entry.id   AF-A0A1B4FQ54-F1
#
_cell.length_a   1.000
_cell.length_b   1.000
_cell.length_c   1.000
_cell.angle_alpha   90.00
_cell.angle_beta   90.00
_cell.angle_gamma   90.00
#
_symmetry.space_group_name_H-M   'P 1'
#
loop_
_entity.id
_entity.type
_entity.pdbx_description
1 polymer ?
#
loop_
_entity_poly.entity_id
_entity_poly.type
_entity_poly.pdbx_seq_one_letter_code
_entity_poly.pdbx_strand_id
1 'polypeptide(L)'
;MRPALTEGVGLPETARRLSISIKTPANWIRAAKTGKLKDVARHRKPLMELEAGLAQMKRELAEVRMERDLLRKFATYFAKESWWVRRD
;
A
#
# COMPACT_ATOMS: atom_id res chain seq x y z
N MET A 1 4.29 -23.69 21.23
CA MET A 1 3.75 -23.40 19.88
C MET A 1 4.89 -23.47 18.88
N ARG A 2 4.98 -24.55 18.07
CA ARG A 2 6.03 -24.69 17.05
C ARG A 2 5.60 -23.90 15.81
N PRO A 3 6.45 -23.04 15.22
CA PRO A 3 6.07 -22.28 14.03
C PRO A 3 5.79 -23.24 12.87
N ALA A 4 4.58 -23.19 12.31
CA ALA A 4 4.08 -24.05 11.23
C ALA A 4 4.84 -23.96 9.89
N LEU A 5 6.00 -23.27 9.86
CA LEU A 5 6.84 -23.11 8.69
C LEU A 5 7.64 -24.39 8.33
N THR A 6 7.57 -25.45 9.15
CA THR A 6 8.46 -26.61 9.01
C THR A 6 7.79 -27.93 8.61
N GLU A 7 6.46 -27.99 8.50
CA GLU A 7 5.78 -29.29 8.32
C GLU A 7 5.51 -29.69 6.85
N GLY A 8 5.98 -28.93 5.86
CA GLY A 8 5.87 -29.41 4.47
C GLY A 8 6.46 -28.55 3.35
N VAL A 9 6.93 -27.34 3.65
CA VAL A 9 7.45 -26.41 2.64
C VAL A 9 8.87 -25.98 3.04
N GLY A 10 9.87 -26.28 2.20
CA GLY A 10 11.26 -25.87 2.45
C GLY A 10 11.42 -24.35 2.50
N LEU A 11 12.50 -23.86 3.12
CA LEU A 11 12.82 -22.42 3.19
C LEU A 11 12.81 -21.73 1.81
N PRO A 12 13.40 -22.31 0.75
CA PRO A 12 13.42 -21.68 -0.57
C PRO A 12 12.02 -21.53 -1.17
N GLU A 13 11.20 -22.57 -1.02
CA GLU A 13 9.82 -22.59 -1.53
C GLU A 13 8.92 -21.62 -0.74
N THR A 14 9.12 -21.52 0.56
CA THR A 14 8.43 -20.54 1.41
C THR A 14 8.79 -19.11 1.00
N ALA A 15 10.08 -18.85 0.77
CA ALA A 15 10.57 -17.55 0.31
C ALA A 15 9.99 -17.18 -1.06
N ARG A 16 9.93 -18.15 -1.99
CA ARG A 16 9.34 -17.99 -3.32
C ARG A 16 7.84 -17.66 -3.24
N ARG A 17 7.06 -18.39 -2.45
CA ARG A 17 5.61 -18.15 -2.27
C ARG A 17 5.31 -16.78 -1.69
N LEU A 18 6.13 -16.33 -0.74
CA LEU A 18 5.98 -15.04 -0.08
C LEU A 18 6.65 -13.89 -0.85
N SER A 19 7.34 -14.17 -1.96
CA SER A 19 8.12 -13.18 -2.72
C SER A 19 9.10 -12.39 -1.84
N ILE A 20 9.75 -13.06 -0.89
CA ILE A 20 10.73 -12.47 0.04
C ILE A 20 12.07 -13.19 -0.08
N SER A 21 13.13 -12.57 0.44
CA SER A 21 14.44 -13.22 0.48
C SER A 21 14.43 -14.48 1.36
N ILE A 22 15.19 -15.52 0.98
CA ILE A 22 15.36 -16.75 1.78
C ILE A 22 15.91 -16.48 3.19
N LYS A 23 16.66 -15.38 3.35
CA LYS A 23 17.19 -14.95 4.65
C LYS A 23 16.07 -14.55 5.62
N THR A 24 14.93 -14.07 5.11
CA THR A 24 13.82 -13.59 5.94
C THR A 24 13.13 -14.74 6.69
N PRO A 25 12.66 -15.83 6.05
CA PRO A 25 12.17 -17.03 6.76
C PRO A 25 13.23 -17.66 7.67
N ALA A 26 14.50 -17.69 7.24
CA ALA A 26 15.59 -18.23 8.06
C ALA A 26 15.75 -17.46 9.37
N ASN A 27 15.69 -16.13 9.32
CA ASN A 27 15.74 -15.28 10.50
C ASN A 27 14.51 -15.45 11.40
N TRP A 28 13.32 -15.64 10.84
CA TRP A 28 12.10 -15.94 11.60
C TRP A 28 12.20 -17.27 12.34
N ILE A 29 12.73 -18.31 11.69
CA ILE A 29 12.93 -19.62 12.33
C ILE A 29 13.96 -19.52 13.47
N ARG A 30 15.07 -18.79 13.27
CA ARG A 30 16.07 -18.55 14.34
C ARG A 30 15.46 -17.76 15.51
N ALA A 31 14.68 -16.73 15.22
CA ALA A 31 14.00 -15.93 16.25
C ALA A 31 12.94 -16.75 17.00
N ALA A 32 12.22 -17.64 16.32
CA ALA A 32 11.26 -18.54 16.94
C ALA A 32 11.95 -19.57 17.85
N LYS A 33 13.09 -20.13 17.43
CA LYS A 33 13.90 -21.06 18.24
C LYS A 33 14.48 -20.41 19.49
N THR A 34 14.82 -19.12 19.42
CA THR A 34 15.36 -18.36 20.55
C THR A 34 14.27 -17.68 21.40
N GLY A 35 12.98 -17.88 21.09
CA GLY A 35 11.86 -17.25 21.80
C GLY A 35 11.69 -15.74 21.53
N LYS A 36 12.51 -15.16 20.65
CA LYS A 36 12.56 -13.72 20.30
C LYS A 36 11.73 -13.36 19.06
N LEU A 37 10.79 -14.21 18.65
CA LEU A 37 9.95 -13.95 17.46
C LEU A 37 9.15 -12.63 17.59
N LYS A 38 8.75 -12.27 18.81
CA LYS A 38 8.06 -11.00 19.11
C LYS A 38 8.92 -9.77 18.78
N ASP A 39 10.25 -9.88 18.84
CA ASP A 39 11.16 -8.77 18.58
C ASP A 39 11.31 -8.50 17.08
N VAL A 40 11.19 -9.54 16.24
CA VAL A 40 11.17 -9.39 14.78
C VAL A 40 9.99 -8.52 14.32
N ALA A 41 8.85 -8.61 15.00
CA ALA A 41 7.66 -7.81 14.71
C ALA A 41 7.76 -6.36 15.23
N ARG A 42 8.67 -6.04 16.16
CA ARG A 42 8.83 -4.67 16.69
C ARG A 42 9.33 -3.68 15.63
N HIS A 43 10.10 -4.15 14.66
CA HIS A 43 10.54 -3.37 13.51
C HIS A 43 9.44 -3.12 12.47
N ARG A 44 8.18 -3.52 12.72
CA ARG A 44 7.03 -3.25 11.86
C ARG A 44 6.39 -1.88 12.10
N LYS A 45 6.76 -1.15 13.16
CA LYS A 45 6.29 0.23 13.39
C LYS A 45 6.47 1.20 12.20
N PRO A 46 7.59 1.19 11.44
CA PRO A 46 7.74 1.99 10.23
C PRO A 46 6.70 1.70 9.16
N LEU A 47 6.13 0.49 9.14
CA LEU A 47 5.10 0.11 8.17
C LEU A 47 3.77 0.81 8.45
N MET A 48 3.42 1.02 9.73
CA MET A 48 2.13 1.62 10.10
C MET A 48 2.06 3.11 9.79
N GLU A 49 3.15 3.86 10.03
CA GLU A 49 3.25 5.27 9.65
C GLU A 49 3.23 5.44 8.13
N LEU A 50 3.91 4.56 7.40
CA LEU A 50 3.88 4.54 5.94
C LEU A 50 2.50 4.19 5.39
N GLU A 51 1.81 3.20 5.98
CA GLU A 51 0.44 2.83 5.62
C GLU A 51 -0.55 3.98 5.88
N ALA A 52 -0.42 4.68 7.01
CA ALA A 52 -1.21 5.85 7.33
C ALA A 52 -0.95 7.01 6.36
N GLY A 53 0.31 7.27 6.03
CA GLY A 53 0.68 8.26 5.00
C GLY A 53 0.11 7.91 3.64
N LEU A 54 0.17 6.64 3.22
CA LEU A 54 -0.42 6.18 1.96
C LEU A 54 -1.94 6.37 1.93
N ALA A 55 -2.64 6.10 3.04
CA ALA A 55 -4.07 6.31 3.13
C ALA A 55 -4.43 7.80 2.99
N GLN A 56 -3.70 8.67 3.68
CA GLN A 56 -3.87 10.12 3.60
C GLN A 56 -3.62 10.65 2.19
N MET A 57 -2.51 10.26 1.56
CA MET A 57 -2.17 10.66 0.20
C MET A 57 -3.21 10.20 -0.82
N LYS A 58 -3.77 8.98 -0.65
CA LYS A 58 -4.85 8.49 -1.53
C LYS A 58 -6.13 9.30 -1.38
N ARG A 59 -6.45 9.75 -0.17
CA ARG A 59 -7.60 10.62 0.11
C ARG A 59 -7.44 11.98 -0.57
N GLU A 60 -6.30 12.64 -0.35
CA GLU A 60 -5.99 13.95 -0.95
C GLU A 60 -6.02 13.87 -2.49
N LEU A 61 -5.45 12.80 -3.06
CA LEU A 61 -5.46 12.58 -4.50
C LEU A 61 -6.89 12.36 -5.06
N ALA A 62 -7.78 11.72 -4.30
CA ALA A 62 -9.17 11.55 -4.70
C ALA A 62 -9.92 12.89 -4.71
N GLU A 63 -9.68 13.73 -3.71
CA GLU A 63 -10.27 15.07 -3.60
C GLU A 63 -9.82 15.99 -4.73
N VAL A 64 -8.50 16.09 -4.98
CA VAL A 64 -7.94 16.88 -6.09
C VAL A 64 -8.46 16.41 -7.45
N ARG A 65 -8.62 15.10 -7.66
CA ARG A 65 -9.18 14.57 -8.91
C ARG A 65 -10.64 14.98 -9.09
N MET A 66 -11.42 14.95 -8.01
CA MET A 66 -12.83 15.37 -8.03
C MET A 66 -12.95 16.86 -8.35
N GLU A 67 -12.17 17.71 -7.71
CA GLU A 67 -12.13 19.16 -7.97
C GLU A 67 -11.75 19.47 -9.41
N ARG A 68 -10.67 18.84 -9.92
CA ARG A 68 -10.26 18.97 -11.32
C ARG A 68 -11.39 18.59 -12.28
N ASP A 69 -12.08 17.50 -12.03
CA ASP A 69 -13.15 17.03 -12.90
C ASP A 69 -14.36 17.97 -12.88
N LEU A 70 -14.65 18.58 -11.73
CA LEU A 70 -15.68 19.59 -11.60
C LEU A 70 -15.30 20.87 -12.36
N LEU A 71 -14.07 21.36 -12.19
CA LEU A 71 -13.55 22.52 -12.92
C LEU A 71 -13.60 22.30 -14.43
N ARG A 72 -13.28 21.08 -14.89
CA ARG A 72 -13.38 20.73 -16.32
C ARG A 72 -14.83 20.81 -16.82
N LYS A 73 -15.80 20.31 -16.04
CA LYS A 73 -17.23 20.40 -16.39
C LYS A 73 -17.68 21.87 -16.49
N PHE A 74 -17.27 22.70 -15.54
CA PHE A 74 -17.58 24.13 -15.55
C PHE A 74 -16.95 24.84 -16.75
N ALA A 75 -15.67 24.60 -17.03
CA ALA A 75 -14.99 25.17 -18.20
C ALA A 75 -15.71 24.81 -19.51
N THR A 76 -16.14 23.56 -19.67
CA THR A 76 -16.92 23.13 -20.85
C THR A 76 -18.28 23.84 -20.93
N TYR A 77 -19.00 23.96 -19.81
CA TYR A 77 -20.27 24.67 -19.76
C TYR A 77 -20.10 26.15 -20.16
N PHE A 78 -19.16 26.86 -19.53
CA PHE A 78 -18.90 28.27 -19.81
C PHE A 78 -18.41 28.52 -21.24
N ALA A 79 -17.57 27.64 -21.78
CA ALA A 79 -17.14 27.72 -23.18
C ALA A 79 -18.34 27.58 -24.15
N LYS A 80 -19.29 26.69 -23.84
CA LYS A 80 -20.52 26.52 -24.62
C LYS A 80 -21.42 27.75 -24.52
N GLU A 81 -21.70 28.25 -23.31
CA GLU A 81 -22.53 29.46 -23.09
C GLU A 81 -21.94 30.69 -23.80
N SER A 82 -20.62 30.88 -23.71
CA SER A 82 -19.91 32.00 -24.34
C SER A 82 -19.85 31.92 -25.88
N TRP A 83 -20.24 30.79 -26.47
CA TRP A 83 -20.38 30.62 -27.91
C TRP A 83 -21.76 31.04 -28.43
N TRP A 84 -22.80 30.95 -27.59
CA TRP A 84 -24.14 31.40 -27.95
C TRP A 84 -24.22 32.94 -27.95
N VAL A 85 -23.68 33.59 -26.91
CA VAL A 85 -23.69 35.07 -26.78
C VAL A 85 -22.93 35.80 -27.90
N ARG A 86 -21.99 35.14 -28.59
CA ARG A 86 -21.21 35.74 -29.69
C ARG A 86 -21.84 35.57 -31.08
N ARG A 87 -22.97 34.85 -31.20
CA ARG A 87 -23.61 34.55 -32.48
C ARG A 87 -24.93 35.29 -32.74
N ASP A 88 -25.34 36.13 -31.81
CA ASP A 88 -26.47 37.07 -31.92
C ASP A 88 -25.93 38.48 -32.23
#